data_AF-A0A9W8CR72-F1
#
_entry.id   AF-A0A9W8CR72-F1
#
_cell.length_a   1.000
_cell.length_b   1.000
_cell.length_c   1.000
_cell.angle_alpha   90.00
_cell.angle_beta   90.00
_cell.angle_gamma   90.00
#
_symmetry.space_group_name_H-M   'P 1'
#
loop_
_entity.id
_entity.type
_entity.pdbx_description
1 polymer ?
#
loop_
_entity_poly.entity_id
_entity_poly.type
_entity_poly.pdbx_seq_one_letter_code
_entity_poly.pdbx_strand_id
1 'polypeptide(L)'
;LVLAAQWILYESFTCYAPLVTIIYWALLYPTQTAVLDTLVDWWMGISMHAFNMVLMLFEVLVAARCPLKWTHFATIITIMGLYLGLVYFMVGVYDFYVYPFFEPRYFGGFIAIMCLLIINVVAVIWTILLIVHRLRDTLYPRWIMRGNQTAAAVAA
;
A
#
# COMPACT_ATOMS: atom_id res chain seq x y z
N LEU A 1 -6.33 -16.01 14.85
CA LEU A 1 -5.37 -16.12 13.73
C LEU A 1 -5.97 -15.69 12.40
N VAL A 2 -7.08 -16.26 11.94
CA VAL A 2 -7.72 -15.91 10.66
C VAL A 2 -8.04 -14.42 10.50
N LEU A 3 -8.62 -13.79 11.53
CA LEU A 3 -8.87 -12.35 11.50
C LEU A 3 -7.56 -11.55 11.40
N ALA A 4 -6.56 -11.81 12.24
CA ALA A 4 -5.29 -11.11 12.16
C ALA A 4 -4.63 -11.21 10.76
N ALA A 5 -4.66 -12.39 10.14
CA ALA A 5 -4.12 -12.59 8.79
C ALA A 5 -4.92 -11.82 7.72
N GLN A 6 -6.25 -11.89 7.76
CA GLN A 6 -7.11 -11.12 6.87
C GLN A 6 -6.82 -9.62 6.98
N TRP A 7 -6.60 -9.12 8.20
CA TRP A 7 -6.37 -7.70 8.46
C TRP A 7 -5.03 -7.24 7.89
N ILE A 8 -3.96 -8.01 8.09
CA ILE A 8 -2.63 -7.71 7.53
C ILE A 8 -2.67 -7.69 6.00
N LEU A 9 -3.31 -8.68 5.38
CA LEU A 9 -3.43 -8.78 3.91
C LEU A 9 -4.24 -7.61 3.34
N TYR A 10 -5.39 -7.33 3.95
CA TYR A 10 -6.25 -6.20 3.59
C TYR A 10 -5.50 -4.87 3.63
N GLU A 11 -4.81 -4.61 4.73
CA GLU A 11 -4.14 -3.35 4.94
C GLU A 11 -2.91 -3.19 4.03
N SER A 12 -2.11 -4.24 3.90
CA SER A 12 -0.96 -4.26 3.00
C SER A 12 -1.40 -3.94 1.58
N PHE A 13 -2.45 -4.59 1.10
CA PHE A 13 -2.98 -4.33 -0.23
C PHE A 13 -3.50 -2.90 -0.39
N THR A 14 -4.35 -2.43 0.53
CA THR A 14 -4.99 -1.11 0.41
C THR A 14 -4.03 0.07 0.57
N CYS A 15 -2.96 -0.08 1.35
CA CYS A 15 -1.90 0.93 1.44
C CYS A 15 -0.90 0.85 0.28
N TYR A 16 -0.49 -0.36 -0.14
CA TYR A 16 0.53 -0.50 -1.17
C TYR A 16 0.01 -0.24 -2.57
N ALA A 17 -1.24 -0.56 -2.90
CA ALA A 17 -1.82 -0.29 -4.23
C ALA A 17 -1.66 1.18 -4.68
N PRO A 18 -2.07 2.20 -3.88
CA PRO A 18 -1.83 3.60 -4.23
C PRO A 18 -0.35 3.99 -4.15
N LEU A 19 0.42 3.44 -3.20
CA LEU A 19 1.85 3.71 -3.09
C LEU A 19 2.61 3.30 -4.36
N VAL A 20 2.47 2.05 -4.79
CA VAL A 20 3.18 1.54 -5.98
C VAL A 20 2.74 2.25 -7.24
N THR A 21 1.48 2.70 -7.30
CA THR A 21 0.98 3.51 -8.40
C THR A 21 1.68 4.87 -8.43
N ILE A 22 1.79 5.54 -7.29
CA ILE A 22 2.51 6.82 -7.18
C ILE A 22 3.98 6.65 -7.53
N ILE A 23 4.65 5.63 -6.99
CA ILE A 23 6.07 5.35 -7.25
C ILE A 23 6.29 5.02 -8.73
N TYR A 24 5.39 4.25 -9.33
CA TYR A 24 5.46 3.95 -10.76
C TYR A 24 5.44 5.23 -11.58
N TRP A 25 4.41 6.08 -11.41
CA TRP A 25 4.27 7.28 -12.24
C TRP A 25 5.32 8.36 -11.92
N ALA A 26 5.74 8.50 -10.66
CA ALA A 26 6.66 9.55 -10.24
C ALA A 26 8.14 9.20 -10.45
N LEU A 27 8.53 7.92 -10.24
CA LEU A 27 9.93 7.51 -10.22
C LEU A 27 10.29 6.53 -11.33
N LEU A 28 9.43 5.57 -11.65
CA LEU A 28 9.79 4.50 -12.60
C LEU A 28 9.45 4.85 -14.04
N TYR A 29 8.23 5.29 -14.31
CA TYR A 29 7.73 5.60 -15.64
C TYR A 29 8.62 6.59 -16.41
N PRO A 30 9.07 7.73 -15.83
CA PRO A 30 9.95 8.66 -16.53
C PRO A 30 11.28 7.99 -16.94
N THR A 31 11.85 7.16 -16.07
CA THR A 31 13.12 6.45 -16.32
C THR A 31 12.97 5.26 -17.28
N GLN A 32 11.77 4.68 -17.35
CA GLN A 32 11.43 3.54 -18.20
C GLN A 32 11.02 3.94 -19.62
N THR A 33 10.72 5.22 -19.89
CA THR A 33 10.40 5.67 -21.26
C THR A 33 11.50 5.37 -22.29
N ALA A 34 12.74 5.15 -21.84
CA ALA A 34 13.87 4.72 -22.67
C ALA A 34 14.05 3.19 -22.77
N VAL A 35 13.33 2.39 -21.98
CA VAL A 35 13.49 0.92 -21.82
C VAL A 35 12.21 0.14 -22.14
N LEU A 36 11.04 0.79 -22.12
CA LEU A 36 9.77 0.19 -22.55
C LEU A 36 9.74 0.10 -24.08
N ASP A 37 10.46 -0.89 -24.60
CA ASP A 37 10.67 -1.11 -26.04
C ASP A 37 9.45 -1.68 -26.75
N THR A 38 8.49 -2.25 -26.01
CA THR A 38 7.30 -2.89 -26.58
C THR A 38 5.98 -2.30 -26.06
N LEU A 39 4.97 -2.30 -26.93
CA LEU A 39 3.58 -1.97 -26.56
C LEU A 39 3.08 -2.83 -25.38
N VAL A 40 3.59 -4.06 -25.26
CA VAL A 40 3.23 -4.99 -24.19
C VAL A 40 3.72 -4.49 -22.85
N ASP A 41 4.97 -4.01 -22.75
CA ASP A 41 5.53 -3.51 -21.48
C ASP A 41 4.77 -2.27 -20.99
N TRP A 42 4.43 -1.37 -21.92
CA TRP A 42 3.60 -0.21 -21.66
C TRP A 42 2.22 -0.59 -21.13
N TRP A 43 1.54 -1.51 -21.82
CA TRP A 43 0.22 -1.99 -21.43
C TRP A 43 0.27 -2.69 -20.07
N MET A 44 1.28 -3.53 -19.83
CA MET A 44 1.46 -4.26 -18.59
C MET A 44 1.68 -3.31 -17.41
N GLY A 45 2.56 -2.31 -17.55
CA GLY A 45 2.76 -1.29 -16.52
C GLY A 45 1.46 -0.55 -16.18
N ILE A 46 0.79 0.02 -17.19
CA ILE A 46 -0.45 0.79 -16.97
C ILE A 46 -1.56 -0.08 -16.38
N SER A 47 -1.82 -1.26 -16.96
CA SER A 47 -2.92 -2.12 -16.55
C SER A 47 -2.74 -2.68 -15.13
N MET A 48 -1.52 -3.08 -14.74
CA MET A 48 -1.26 -3.58 -13.39
C MET A 48 -1.50 -2.50 -12.32
N HIS A 49 -1.00 -1.28 -12.54
CA HIS A 49 -1.20 -0.18 -11.57
C HIS A 49 -2.66 0.30 -11.55
N ALA A 50 -3.31 0.41 -12.70
CA ALA A 50 -4.73 0.78 -12.78
C ALA A 50 -5.64 -0.27 -12.11
N PHE A 51 -5.40 -1.56 -12.38
CA PHE A 51 -6.20 -2.64 -11.82
C PHE A 51 -6.04 -2.74 -10.30
N ASN A 52 -4.82 -2.57 -9.78
CA ASN A 52 -4.58 -2.49 -8.33
C ASN A 52 -5.36 -1.35 -7.67
N MET A 53 -5.43 -0.17 -8.31
CA MET A 53 -6.23 0.95 -7.81
C MET A 53 -7.73 0.65 -7.80
N VAL A 54 -8.26 0.06 -8.89
CA VAL A 54 -9.68 -0.32 -8.98
C VAL A 54 -10.05 -1.35 -7.90
N LEU A 55 -9.23 -2.38 -7.74
CA LEU A 55 -9.44 -3.40 -6.72
C LEU A 55 -9.32 -2.84 -5.30
N MET A 56 -8.38 -1.93 -5.05
CA MET A 56 -8.26 -1.24 -3.77
C MET A 56 -9.52 -0.41 -3.47
N LEU A 57 -10.02 0.35 -4.44
CA LEU A 57 -11.25 1.13 -4.27
C LEU A 57 -12.47 0.24 -4.01
N PHE A 58 -12.61 -0.84 -4.77
CA PHE A 58 -13.67 -1.83 -4.54
C PHE A 58 -13.59 -2.42 -3.13
N GLU A 59 -12.39 -2.80 -2.70
CA GLU A 59 -12.17 -3.39 -1.39
C GLU A 59 -12.50 -2.38 -0.28
N VAL A 60 -12.01 -1.15 -0.35
CA VAL A 60 -12.25 -0.11 0.68
C VAL A 60 -13.73 0.31 0.76
N LEU A 61 -14.39 0.49 -0.38
CA LEU A 61 -15.74 1.07 -0.45
C LEU A 61 -16.85 0.01 -0.27
N VAL A 62 -16.66 -1.20 -0.81
CA VAL A 62 -17.72 -2.21 -0.90
C VAL A 62 -17.47 -3.39 0.03
N ALA A 63 -16.28 -4.00 -0.06
CA ALA A 63 -16.01 -5.30 0.55
C ALA A 63 -15.51 -5.20 2.00
N ALA A 64 -14.86 -4.10 2.38
CA ALA A 64 -14.16 -3.98 3.64
C ALA A 64 -15.09 -4.20 4.85
N ARG A 65 -14.69 -5.18 5.68
CA ARG A 65 -15.43 -5.59 6.88
C ARG A 65 -14.74 -5.20 8.19
N CYS A 66 -13.79 -4.29 8.12
CA CYS A 66 -12.83 -4.05 9.17
C CYS A 66 -12.63 -2.53 9.41
N PRO A 67 -12.69 -2.05 10.65
CA PRO A 67 -12.31 -0.68 10.99
C PRO A 67 -10.77 -0.55 11.04
N LEU A 68 -10.25 0.51 10.44
CA LEU A 68 -8.82 0.80 10.45
C LEU A 68 -8.37 1.27 11.85
N LYS A 69 -7.52 0.47 12.51
CA LYS A 69 -6.79 0.77 13.76
C LYS A 69 -5.43 1.44 13.51
N TRP A 70 -4.81 2.02 14.53
CA TRP A 70 -3.48 2.66 14.42
C TRP A 70 -2.31 1.67 14.34
N THR A 71 -2.46 0.46 14.89
CA THR A 71 -1.44 -0.62 14.88
C THR A 71 -1.04 -1.06 13.47
N HIS A 72 -1.91 -0.76 12.52
CA HIS A 72 -1.78 -0.99 11.09
C HIS A 72 -0.57 -0.30 10.49
N PHE A 73 -0.43 1.01 10.74
CA PHE A 73 0.66 1.80 10.20
C PHE A 73 2.04 1.20 10.52
N ALA A 74 2.24 0.71 11.75
CA ALA A 74 3.48 0.05 12.15
C ALA A 74 3.79 -1.21 11.33
N THR A 75 2.78 -1.97 10.93
CA THR A 75 2.94 -3.19 10.11
C THR A 75 3.42 -2.84 8.71
N ILE A 76 2.82 -1.82 8.09
CA ILE A 76 3.21 -1.33 6.75
C ILE A 76 4.64 -0.81 6.73
N ILE A 77 5.03 -0.03 7.74
CA ILE A 77 6.41 0.47 7.86
C ILE A 77 7.39 -0.69 8.09
N THR A 78 7.00 -1.69 8.87
CA THR A 78 7.85 -2.88 9.10
C THR A 78 8.10 -3.65 7.80
N ILE A 79 7.05 -3.93 7.02
CA ILE A 79 7.19 -4.63 5.73
C ILE A 79 8.04 -3.82 4.74
N MET A 80 7.91 -2.48 4.73
CA MET A 80 8.77 -1.62 3.91
C MET A 80 10.24 -1.65 4.35
N GLY A 81 10.50 -1.68 5.66
CA GLY A 81 11.86 -1.87 6.19
C GLY A 81 12.45 -3.21 5.77
N LEU A 82 11.67 -4.28 5.81
CA LEU A 82 12.07 -5.60 5.31
C LEU A 82 12.33 -5.57 3.80
N TYR A 83 11.52 -4.85 3.02
CA TYR A 83 11.73 -4.67 1.59
C TYR A 83 13.04 -3.91 1.30
N LEU A 84 13.36 -2.87 2.06
CA LEU A 84 14.64 -2.18 1.94
C LEU A 84 15.81 -3.11 2.27
N GLY A 85 15.66 -3.94 3.32
CA GLY A 85 16.61 -5.01 3.63
C GLY A 85 16.80 -5.98 2.47
N LEU A 86 15.72 -6.37 1.80
CA LEU A 86 15.76 -7.22 0.61
C LEU A 86 16.51 -6.56 -0.56
N VAL A 87 16.32 -5.25 -0.79
CA VAL A 87 17.07 -4.51 -1.82
C VAL A 87 18.57 -4.60 -1.56
N TYR A 88 19.03 -4.33 -0.34
CA TYR A 88 20.46 -4.44 0.00
C TYR A 88 20.97 -5.88 0.04
N PHE A 89 20.11 -6.85 0.35
CA PHE A 89 20.43 -8.26 0.21
C PHE A 89 20.71 -8.62 -1.27
N MET A 90 19.89 -8.15 -2.21
CA MET A 90 20.11 -8.39 -3.64
C MET A 90 21.42 -7.75 -4.13
N VAL A 91 21.77 -6.57 -3.63
CA VAL A 91 23.08 -5.95 -3.92
C VAL A 91 24.22 -6.81 -3.38
N GLY A 92 24.10 -7.33 -2.16
CA GLY A 92 25.13 -8.19 -1.57
C GLY A 92 25.33 -9.53 -2.30
N VAL A 93 24.29 -10.06 -2.95
CA VAL A 93 24.34 -11.37 -3.63
C VAL A 93 24.61 -11.24 -5.14
N TYR A 94 24.02 -10.24 -5.79
CA TYR A 94 23.99 -10.13 -7.25
C TYR A 94 24.59 -8.82 -7.79
N ASP A 95 25.08 -7.94 -6.92
CA ASP A 95 25.70 -6.65 -7.28
C ASP A 95 24.83 -5.75 -8.19
N PHE A 96 23.50 -5.81 -8.04
CA PHE A 96 22.58 -4.91 -8.74
C PHE A 96 21.46 -4.41 -7.83
N TYR A 97 21.00 -3.18 -8.10
CA TYR A 97 19.83 -2.59 -7.49
C TYR A 97 18.59 -2.92 -8.33
N VAL A 98 17.55 -3.48 -7.69
CA VAL A 98 16.26 -3.79 -8.36
C VAL A 98 15.64 -2.54 -8.98
N TYR A 99 15.83 -1.38 -8.36
CA TYR A 99 15.42 -0.10 -8.91
C TYR A 99 16.56 0.92 -8.92
N PRO A 100 16.75 1.67 -10.04
CA PRO A 100 17.83 2.64 -10.16
C PRO A 100 17.82 3.75 -9.09
N PHE A 101 16.66 4.08 -8.53
CA PHE A 101 16.54 5.11 -7.50
C PHE A 101 17.13 4.71 -6.13
N PHE A 102 17.48 3.44 -5.95
CA PHE A 102 18.23 2.97 -4.78
C PHE A 102 19.75 2.98 -4.99
N GLU A 103 20.24 3.27 -6.19
CA GLU A 103 21.66 3.15 -6.50
C GLU A 103 22.46 4.41 -6.04
N PRO A 104 23.41 4.28 -5.09
CA PRO A 104 24.16 5.41 -4.54
C PRO A 104 25.05 6.12 -5.55
N ARG A 105 25.36 5.49 -6.69
CA ARG A 105 26.17 6.11 -7.75
C ARG A 105 25.44 7.28 -8.40
N TYR A 106 24.11 7.24 -8.47
CA TYR A 106 23.31 8.31 -9.07
C TYR A 106 22.87 9.35 -8.02
N PHE A 107 22.59 8.92 -6.79
CA PHE A 107 21.92 9.77 -5.80
C PHE A 107 22.70 9.98 -4.49
N GLY A 108 23.77 9.22 -4.23
CA GLY A 108 24.57 9.34 -3.02
C GLY A 108 23.74 9.30 -1.73
N GLY A 109 23.96 10.26 -0.83
CA GLY A 109 23.22 10.39 0.43
C GLY A 109 21.74 10.79 0.26
N PHE A 110 21.32 11.22 -0.93
CA PHE A 110 19.95 11.63 -1.21
C PHE A 110 18.95 10.46 -1.12
N ILE A 111 19.44 9.22 -1.20
CA ILE A 111 18.61 8.01 -1.03
C ILE A 111 17.93 8.00 0.35
N ALA A 112 18.64 8.43 1.41
CA ALA A 112 18.05 8.49 2.75
C ALA A 112 16.86 9.46 2.80
N ILE A 113 16.96 10.60 2.10
CA ILE A 113 15.89 11.58 1.98
C ILE A 113 14.72 10.99 1.18
N MET A 114 15.00 10.28 0.09
CA MET A 114 13.97 9.59 -0.70
C MET A 114 13.23 8.54 0.14
N CYS A 115 13.92 7.73 0.93
CA CYS A 115 13.27 6.78 1.85
C CYS A 115 12.35 7.49 2.85
N LEU A 116 12.79 8.62 3.44
CA LEU A 116 11.96 9.42 4.33
C LEU A 116 10.73 10.01 3.61
N LEU A 117 10.89 10.49 2.39
CA LEU A 117 9.78 10.99 1.58
C LEU A 117 8.75 9.91 1.27
N ILE A 118 9.19 8.69 0.93
CA ILE A 118 8.29 7.55 0.69
C ILE A 118 7.52 7.21 1.98
N ILE A 119 8.17 7.22 3.16
CA ILE A 119 7.48 7.02 4.44
C ILE A 119 6.40 8.10 4.66
N ASN A 120 6.69 9.36 4.33
CA ASN A 120 5.70 10.45 4.43
C ASN A 120 4.52 10.24 3.47
N VAL A 121 4.76 9.81 2.23
CA VAL A 121 3.70 9.47 1.27
C VAL A 121 2.81 8.36 1.82
N VAL A 122 3.40 7.32 2.42
CA VAL A 122 2.64 6.24 3.06
C VAL A 122 1.81 6.74 4.24
N ALA A 123 2.35 7.63 5.07
CA ALA A 123 1.60 8.25 6.17
C ALA A 123 0.39 9.05 5.68
N VAL A 124 0.55 9.79 4.57
CA VAL A 124 -0.56 10.53 3.93
C VAL A 124 -1.62 9.57 3.39
N ILE A 125 -1.23 8.54 2.63
CA ILE A 125 -2.14 7.52 2.11
C ILE A 125 -2.91 6.87 3.26
N TRP A 126 -2.20 6.45 4.31
CA TRP A 126 -2.81 5.81 5.47
C TRP A 126 -3.81 6.74 6.18
N THR A 127 -3.48 8.02 6.31
CA THR A 127 -4.38 9.03 6.89
C THR A 127 -5.64 9.21 6.04
N ILE A 128 -5.51 9.25 4.71
CA ILE A 128 -6.66 9.31 3.80
C ILE A 128 -7.53 8.06 3.96
N LEU A 129 -6.93 6.87 4.01
CA LEU A 129 -7.66 5.62 4.23
C LEU A 129 -8.39 5.62 5.57
N LEU A 130 -7.77 6.13 6.64
CA LEU A 130 -8.41 6.27 7.95
C LEU A 130 -9.65 7.18 7.87
N ILE A 131 -9.56 8.31 7.17
CA ILE A 131 -10.68 9.24 6.98
C ILE A 131 -11.80 8.56 6.19
N VAL A 132 -11.48 7.89 5.08
CA VAL A 132 -12.45 7.16 4.25
C VAL A 132 -13.17 6.08 5.06
N HIS A 133 -12.44 5.32 5.87
CA HIS A 133 -13.01 4.30 6.75
C HIS A 133 -13.98 4.91 7.76
N ARG A 134 -13.56 5.98 8.45
CA ARG A 134 -14.41 6.65 9.44
C ARG A 134 -15.66 7.24 8.79
N LEU A 135 -15.53 7.87 7.63
CA LEU A 135 -16.66 8.42 6.89
C LEU A 135 -17.64 7.31 6.47
N ARG A 136 -17.13 6.23 5.88
CA ARG A 136 -17.93 5.06 5.49
C ARG A 136 -18.68 4.46 6.67
N ASP A 137 -17.99 4.25 7.79
CA ASP A 137 -18.57 3.62 8.98
C ASP A 137 -19.60 4.54 9.67
N THR A 138 -19.46 5.86 9.53
CA THR A 138 -20.45 6.85 9.99
C THR A 138 -21.70 6.87 9.10
N LEU A 139 -21.53 6.81 7.77
CA LEU A 139 -22.64 6.82 6.80
C LEU A 139 -23.39 5.49 6.75
N TYR A 140 -22.69 4.37 6.92
CA TYR A 140 -23.25 3.03 6.87
C TYR A 140 -22.84 2.22 8.10
N PRO A 141 -23.45 2.48 9.28
CA PRO A 141 -23.13 1.81 10.53
C PRO A 141 -23.65 0.37 10.59
N ARG A 142 -23.20 -0.48 9.65
CA ARG A 142 -23.55 -1.91 9.54
C ARG A 142 -23.14 -2.69 10.79
N TRP A 143 -22.10 -2.24 11.49
CA TRP A 143 -21.55 -2.87 12.69
C TRP A 143 -22.33 -2.53 13.97
N ILE A 144 -22.78 -1.28 14.11
CA ILE A 144 -23.57 -0.83 15.27
C ILE A 144 -24.93 -1.55 15.28
N MET A 145 -25.56 -1.69 14.12
CA MET A 145 -26.86 -2.39 14.02
C MET A 145 -26.76 -3.88 14.39
N ARG A 146 -25.69 -4.59 14.00
CA ARG A 146 -25.48 -6.00 14.38
C ARG A 146 -25.17 -6.18 15.86
N GLY A 147 -24.37 -5.29 16.46
CA GLY A 147 -24.07 -5.32 17.89
C GLY A 147 -25.33 -5.14 18.75
N ASN A 148 -26.19 -4.19 18.38
CA ASN A 148 -27.47 -3.98 19.07
C ASN A 148 -28.43 -5.16 18.88
N GLN A 149 -28.48 -5.77 17.69
CA GLN A 149 -29.32 -6.95 17.44
C GLN A 149 -28.87 -8.19 18.22
N THR A 150 -27.55 -8.40 18.34
CA THR A 150 -26.99 -9.51 19.12
C THR A 150 -27.18 -9.29 20.62
N ALA A 151 -26.97 -8.06 21.11
CA ALA A 151 -27.26 -7.71 22.51
C ALA A 151 -28.75 -7.89 22.86
N ALA A 152 -29.65 -7.47 21.97
CA ALA A 152 -31.08 -7.66 22.14
C ALA A 152 -31.49 -9.16 22.12
N ALA A 153 -30.84 -9.97 21.28
CA ALA A 153 -31.11 -11.42 21.21
C ALA A 153 -30.55 -12.22 22.40
N VAL A 154 -29.51 -11.73 23.08
CA VAL A 154 -28.97 -12.36 24.31
C VAL A 154 -29.76 -11.92 25.55
N ALA A 155 -30.43 -10.78 25.50
CA ALA A 155 -31.24 -10.24 26.59
C ALA A 155 -32.70 -10.74 26.60
N ALA A 156 -33.15 -11.46 25.57
CA ALA A 156 -34.48 -12.07 25.44
C ALA A 156 -34.44 -13.57 25.74
#